data_AF-A0A9D8GHY2-F1
#
_entry.id   AF-A0A9D8GHY2-F1
#
_cell.length_a   1.000
_cell.length_b   1.000
_cell.length_c   1.000
_cell.angle_alpha   90.00
_cell.angle_beta   90.00
_cell.angle_gamma   90.00
#
_symmetry.space_group_name_H-M   'P 1'
#
loop_
_entity.id
_entity.type
_entity.pdbx_description
1 polymer ?
#
loop_
_entity_poly.entity_id
_entity_poly.type
_entity_poly.pdbx_seq_one_letter_code
_entity_poly.pdbx_strand_id
1 'polypeptide(L)'
;MDDAQFRGGAHAVLRRGAAGRPSRDRGLSIWPCRQELQPDGRGIAMVARRRPPRASDLHRQRPDVGRSRLGAAARKAGGRAMIRWTFFIALGLWLLVLVGLKLLIAPPIPASVLTLYLVMTTVAIVLFVMANEDRWRAFQAPLRAVFEGRVPRFVQAAVLIALPVLVMGAAYLRLAPTHDAPFEPRVVHPEPPSGFNLKGKRISVSGLKNPLRTDGPELAARIAEGKNIYYRNCFFCHGDSLAGDGHFAGVFRPIPANFRDVGTLSMLQESYVFWRVATGGSGLPKGATPWNSAMPVWQDFLSEDEIWKVVLYIYAGSGSTPRTWEEGTHAGHQ
;
A
#
# COMPACT_ATOMS: atom_id res chain seq x y z
N MET A 1 -58.36 -4.49 -6.86
CA MET A 1 -58.63 -5.78 -7.50
C MET A 1 -57.29 -6.48 -7.68
N ASP A 2 -56.75 -7.29 -6.78
CA ASP A 2 -57.00 -7.77 -5.41
C ASP A 2 -55.62 -8.31 -4.98
N ASP A 3 -55.03 -7.80 -3.90
CA ASP A 3 -55.15 -8.29 -2.53
C ASP A 3 -54.42 -9.62 -2.22
N ALA A 4 -53.62 -9.51 -1.15
CA ALA A 4 -53.33 -10.50 -0.13
C ALA A 4 -52.28 -11.61 -0.39
N GLN A 5 -51.53 -12.16 0.59
CA GLN A 5 -51.16 -11.82 1.97
C GLN A 5 -50.45 -13.08 2.52
N PHE A 6 -49.18 -13.00 2.95
CA PHE A 6 -48.54 -14.01 3.81
C PHE A 6 -47.59 -13.23 4.75
N ARG A 7 -48.02 -12.83 5.97
CA ARG A 7 -47.94 -13.58 7.25
C ARG A 7 -46.59 -14.28 7.42
N GLY A 8 -45.71 -13.98 8.36
CA GLY A 8 -45.89 -13.41 9.71
C GLY A 8 -45.34 -14.43 10.72
N GLY A 9 -44.24 -14.10 11.41
CA GLY A 9 -43.58 -15.01 12.35
C GLY A 9 -42.57 -14.28 13.25
N ALA A 10 -43.08 -13.40 14.11
CA ALA A 10 -42.32 -12.74 15.17
C ALA A 10 -42.17 -13.70 16.36
N HIS A 11 -40.94 -13.95 16.80
CA HIS A 11 -40.67 -14.67 18.05
C HIS A 11 -40.65 -13.71 19.24
N ALA A 12 -41.64 -13.97 20.10
CA ALA A 12 -41.83 -13.65 21.51
C ALA A 12 -40.75 -12.88 22.29
N VAL A 13 -41.23 -11.75 22.82
CA VAL A 13 -40.84 -11.02 24.03
C VAL A 13 -40.74 -11.94 25.25
N LEU A 14 -39.65 -11.83 26.01
CA LEU A 14 -39.60 -12.15 27.44
C LEU A 14 -39.24 -10.87 28.23
N ARG A 15 -40.26 -10.32 28.90
CA ARG A 15 -40.17 -9.18 29.82
C ARG A 15 -40.88 -9.57 31.12
N ARG A 16 -40.13 -9.91 32.17
CA ARG A 16 -40.53 -9.93 33.60
C ARG A 16 -39.23 -9.86 34.42
N GLY A 17 -39.03 -9.03 35.43
CA GLY A 17 -39.88 -8.02 36.04
C GLY A 17 -39.04 -7.07 36.89
N ALA A 18 -39.49 -5.83 37.00
CA ALA A 18 -39.02 -4.85 37.96
C ALA A 18 -40.12 -4.67 39.02
N ALA A 19 -39.75 -4.88 40.28
CA ALA A 19 -40.44 -4.46 41.50
C ALA A 19 -39.39 -4.64 42.62
N GLY A 20 -39.13 -3.75 43.57
CA GLY A 20 -39.58 -2.42 43.93
C GLY A 20 -38.68 -1.97 45.09
N ARG A 21 -38.47 -0.66 45.28
CA ARG A 21 -37.72 -0.10 46.43
C ARG A 21 -38.47 -0.33 47.75
N PRO A 22 -37.78 -0.18 48.90
CA PRO A 22 -37.93 1.11 49.57
C PRO A 22 -36.61 1.70 50.11
N SER A 23 -36.58 3.03 50.08
CA SER A 23 -35.67 3.93 50.76
C SER A 23 -35.78 3.82 52.27
N ARG A 24 -34.65 3.87 52.99
CA ARG A 24 -34.59 4.31 54.39
C ARG A 24 -33.39 5.23 54.60
N ASP A 25 -33.74 6.50 54.70
CA ASP A 25 -33.34 7.46 55.71
C ASP A 25 -31.86 7.74 56.00
N ARG A 26 -31.53 8.98 55.63
CA ARG A 26 -30.52 9.84 56.24
C ARG A 26 -30.59 9.76 57.77
N GLY A 27 -29.49 9.38 58.40
CA GLY A 27 -29.21 9.59 59.81
C GLY A 27 -27.83 10.21 59.97
N LEU A 28 -27.75 11.54 59.91
CA LEU A 28 -26.61 12.27 60.44
C LEU A 28 -26.51 11.96 61.94
N SER A 29 -25.48 11.23 62.38
CA SER A 29 -25.08 11.20 63.79
C SER A 29 -24.16 12.38 64.05
N ILE A 30 -24.81 13.52 64.22
CA ILE A 30 -24.28 14.75 64.80
C ILE A 30 -23.87 14.37 66.23
N TRP A 31 -22.57 14.26 66.50
CA TRP A 31 -22.09 14.17 67.88
C TRP A 31 -22.28 15.54 68.54
N PRO A 32 -23.00 15.64 69.67
CA PRO A 32 -23.18 16.91 70.34
C PRO A 32 -21.84 17.37 70.91
N CYS A 33 -21.37 18.52 70.44
CA CYS A 33 -20.34 19.30 71.08
C CYS A 33 -20.92 19.81 72.41
N ARG A 34 -20.66 19.09 73.50
CA ARG A 34 -20.97 19.54 74.85
C ARG A 34 -19.92 20.59 75.24
N GLN A 35 -20.27 21.87 75.06
CA GLN A 35 -19.59 22.99 75.69
C GLN A 35 -20.05 23.06 77.15
N GLU A 36 -19.20 22.61 78.07
CA GLU A 36 -19.32 22.93 79.48
C GLU A 36 -18.41 24.14 79.74
N LEU A 37 -19.00 25.32 79.93
CA LEU A 37 -18.32 26.49 80.48
C LEU A 37 -18.17 26.26 81.99
N GLN A 38 -16.94 26.29 82.51
CA GLN A 38 -16.70 26.35 83.96
C GLN A 38 -16.07 27.71 84.28
N PRO A 39 -16.71 28.54 85.12
CA PRO A 39 -16.07 29.72 85.65
C PRO A 39 -15.11 29.31 86.77
N ASP A 40 -14.14 30.19 87.01
CA ASP A 40 -13.21 30.23 88.12
C ASP A 40 -11.98 29.30 88.10
N GLY A 41 -10.84 29.94 88.35
CA GLY A 41 -9.53 29.35 88.29
C GLY A 41 -9.16 28.66 89.59
N ARG A 42 -8.62 27.45 89.46
CA ARG A 42 -7.49 26.91 90.22
C ARG A 42 -7.16 25.53 89.63
N GLY A 43 -5.92 25.34 89.20
CA GLY A 43 -5.51 24.15 88.45
C GLY A 43 -5.40 22.88 89.30
N ILE A 44 -5.52 21.71 88.65
CA ILE A 44 -4.86 20.46 89.04
C ILE A 44 -4.44 19.73 87.76
N ALA A 45 -3.15 19.41 87.66
CA ALA A 45 -2.58 18.58 86.60
C ALA A 45 -3.05 17.13 86.75
N MET A 46 -3.78 16.62 85.76
CA MET A 46 -4.18 15.21 85.73
C MET A 46 -3.10 14.39 85.01
N VAL A 47 -2.25 13.72 85.80
CA VAL A 47 -1.27 12.74 85.32
C VAL A 47 -2.02 11.50 84.84
N ALA A 48 -2.13 11.31 83.53
CA ALA A 48 -2.64 10.08 82.93
C ALA A 48 -1.61 8.95 83.11
N ARG A 49 -1.88 8.03 84.05
CA ARG A 49 -1.11 6.78 84.18
C ARG A 49 -1.33 5.92 82.93
N ARG A 50 -0.30 5.76 82.10
CA ARG A 50 -0.28 4.79 81.01
C ARG A 50 -0.26 3.38 81.61
N ARG A 51 -1.17 2.50 81.18
CA ARG A 51 -1.11 1.06 81.48
C ARG A 51 0.22 0.48 80.96
N PRO A 52 0.91 -0.40 81.70
CA PRO A 52 2.05 -1.13 81.16
C PRO A 52 1.57 -2.14 80.11
N PRO A 53 2.34 -2.35 79.02
CA PRO A 53 2.00 -3.33 77.99
C PRO A 53 2.13 -4.76 78.54
N ARG A 54 1.28 -5.67 78.05
CA ARG A 54 1.32 -7.11 78.40
C ARG A 54 2.55 -7.76 77.78
N ALA A 55 3.14 -8.71 78.50
CA ALA A 55 4.37 -9.43 78.16
C ALA A 55 4.29 -10.32 76.89
N SER A 56 3.18 -10.34 76.16
CA SER A 56 3.03 -11.08 74.89
C SER A 56 3.52 -10.32 73.65
N ASP A 57 3.88 -9.03 73.78
CA ASP A 57 4.28 -8.20 72.62
C ASP A 57 5.80 -8.13 72.40
N LEU A 58 6.60 -8.83 73.22
CA LEU A 58 8.06 -8.72 73.22
C LEU A 58 8.80 -9.62 72.22
N HIS A 59 8.11 -10.44 71.43
CA HIS A 59 8.76 -11.38 70.50
C HIS A 59 8.77 -10.99 69.02
N ARG A 60 8.40 -9.75 68.66
CA ARG A 60 8.45 -9.30 67.25
C ARG A 60 9.08 -7.92 67.09
N GLN A 61 10.25 -7.71 67.65
CA GLN A 61 11.11 -6.60 67.24
C GLN A 61 12.55 -7.09 67.11
N ARG A 62 12.87 -7.68 65.96
CA ARG A 62 14.26 -7.68 65.49
C ARG A 62 14.51 -6.31 64.83
N PRO A 63 15.59 -5.60 65.18
CA PRO A 63 15.95 -4.37 64.48
C PRO A 63 16.57 -4.78 63.15
N ASP A 64 15.82 -4.63 62.06
CA ASP A 64 16.38 -4.79 60.72
C ASP A 64 17.23 -3.55 60.41
N VAL A 65 18.53 -3.74 60.60
CA VAL A 65 19.61 -2.78 60.40
C VAL A 65 19.56 -2.25 58.96
N GLY A 66 19.22 -0.97 58.80
CA GLY A 66 19.99 0.03 58.04
C GLY A 66 20.44 -0.20 56.59
N ARG A 67 20.09 -1.32 55.91
CA ARG A 67 20.68 -1.68 54.60
C ARG A 67 19.71 -1.54 53.42
N SER A 68 18.42 -1.27 53.64
CA SER A 68 17.40 -1.29 52.58
C SER A 68 16.88 0.08 52.15
N ARG A 69 16.99 1.13 52.97
CA ARG A 69 16.44 2.47 52.64
C ARG A 69 17.25 3.20 51.56
N LEU A 70 18.58 3.09 51.58
CA LEU A 70 19.46 3.64 50.55
C LEU A 70 19.27 2.94 49.20
N GLY A 71 19.17 1.60 49.19
CA GLY A 71 18.89 0.83 47.99
C GLY A 71 17.49 1.05 47.41
N ALA A 72 16.47 1.21 48.27
CA ALA A 72 15.12 1.57 47.83
C ALA A 72 15.06 2.99 47.26
N ALA A 73 15.73 3.97 47.88
CA ALA A 73 15.81 5.34 47.39
C ALA A 73 16.56 5.44 46.04
N ALA A 74 17.69 4.72 45.90
CA ALA A 74 18.46 4.66 44.65
C ALA A 74 17.67 4.02 43.50
N ARG A 75 16.96 2.90 43.75
CA ARG A 75 16.06 2.27 42.76
C ARG A 75 14.91 3.20 42.35
N LYS A 76 14.32 3.92 43.32
CA LYS A 76 13.24 4.89 43.08
C LYS A 76 13.74 6.16 42.38
N ALA A 77 15.01 6.52 42.53
CA ALA A 77 15.65 7.64 41.83
C ALA A 77 16.01 7.25 40.38
N GLY A 78 16.55 6.06 40.17
CA GLY A 78 16.84 5.51 38.83
C GLY A 78 15.59 5.36 37.96
N GLY A 79 14.49 4.85 38.54
CA GLY A 79 13.20 4.77 37.84
C GLY A 79 12.63 6.14 37.44
N ARG A 80 12.78 7.17 38.30
CA ARG A 80 12.35 8.54 38.00
C ARG A 80 13.23 9.23 36.94
N ALA A 81 14.52 8.96 36.94
CA ALA A 81 15.43 9.44 35.88
C ALA A 81 15.06 8.81 34.53
N MET A 82 14.86 7.49 34.48
CA MET A 82 14.45 6.77 33.27
C MET A 82 13.14 7.33 32.67
N ILE A 83 12.16 7.65 33.52
CA ILE A 83 10.89 8.23 33.08
C ILE A 83 11.09 9.60 32.41
N ARG A 84 11.96 10.47 32.95
CA ARG A 84 12.22 11.80 32.34
C ARG A 84 12.79 11.72 30.94
N TRP A 85 13.54 10.67 30.63
CA TRP A 85 14.18 10.45 29.33
C TRP A 85 13.34 9.57 28.38
N THR A 86 12.10 9.24 28.75
CA THR A 86 11.23 8.33 27.97
C THR A 86 11.13 8.73 26.49
N PHE A 87 11.00 10.02 26.18
CA PHE A 87 10.94 10.49 24.78
C PHE A 87 12.20 10.11 23.99
N PHE A 88 13.38 10.41 24.53
CA PHE A 88 14.65 10.14 23.86
C PHE A 88 14.98 8.65 23.81
N ILE A 89 14.60 7.89 24.84
CA ILE A 89 14.75 6.42 24.86
C ILE A 89 13.84 5.79 23.79
N ALA A 90 12.58 6.23 23.68
CA ALA A 90 11.66 5.76 22.66
C ALA A 90 12.17 6.05 21.24
N LEU A 91 12.66 7.28 21.00
CA LEU A 91 13.25 7.66 19.72
C LEU A 91 14.52 6.87 19.41
N GLY A 92 15.41 6.70 20.40
CA GLY A 92 16.64 5.94 20.25
C GLY A 92 16.40 4.47 19.95
N LEU A 93 15.45 3.83 20.64
CA LEU A 93 15.05 2.44 20.36
C LEU A 93 14.48 2.29 18.96
N TRP A 94 13.62 3.22 18.52
CA TRP A 94 13.05 3.20 17.18
C TRP A 94 14.13 3.33 16.10
N LEU A 95 15.07 4.28 16.27
CA LEU A 95 16.20 4.46 15.36
C LEU A 95 17.15 3.25 15.37
N LEU A 96 17.40 2.64 16.53
CA LEU A 96 18.22 1.44 16.64
C LEU A 96 17.62 0.28 15.85
N VAL A 97 16.30 0.07 15.94
CA VAL A 97 15.61 -0.95 15.13
C VAL A 97 15.70 -0.63 13.65
N LEU A 98 15.47 0.62 13.24
CA LEU A 98 15.59 1.04 11.85
C LEU A 98 16.99 0.78 11.27
N VAL A 99 18.03 1.20 12.00
CA VAL A 99 19.43 1.04 11.60
C VAL A 99 19.82 -0.43 11.60
N GLY A 100 19.42 -1.20 12.63
CA GLY A 100 19.67 -2.63 12.70
C GLY A 100 19.07 -3.39 11.51
N LEU A 101 17.79 -3.15 11.20
CA LEU A 101 17.13 -3.78 10.06
C LEU A 101 17.75 -3.40 8.71
N LYS A 102 18.27 -2.17 8.60
CA LYS A 102 18.84 -1.65 7.34
C LYS A 102 20.32 -2.01 7.15
N LEU A 103 21.12 -2.09 8.21
CA LEU A 103 22.58 -2.25 8.13
C LEU A 103 23.08 -3.64 8.52
N LEU A 104 22.41 -4.38 9.41
CA LEU A 104 22.90 -5.68 9.88
C LEU A 104 22.47 -6.86 9.00
N ILE A 105 21.41 -6.72 8.21
CA ILE A 105 20.81 -7.82 7.45
C ILE A 105 21.10 -7.65 5.96
N ALA A 106 21.81 -8.63 5.39
CA ALA A 106 22.05 -8.77 3.95
C ALA A 106 21.48 -10.11 3.46
N PRO A 107 20.75 -10.17 2.31
CA PRO A 107 20.44 -9.10 1.36
C PRO A 107 19.46 -8.04 1.91
N PRO A 108 19.40 -6.83 1.30
CA PRO A 108 18.53 -5.75 1.79
C PRO A 108 17.07 -6.19 1.79
N ILE A 109 16.43 -6.02 2.95
CA ILE A 109 15.03 -6.44 3.17
C ILE A 109 14.11 -5.64 2.24
N PRO A 110 13.11 -6.27 1.58
CA PRO A 110 12.10 -5.56 0.80
C PRO A 110 11.40 -4.45 1.59
N ALA A 111 11.06 -3.34 0.93
CA ALA A 111 10.49 -2.15 1.59
C ALA A 111 9.18 -2.42 2.34
N SER A 112 8.36 -3.36 1.85
CA SER A 112 7.10 -3.77 2.50
C SER A 112 7.34 -4.40 3.87
N VAL A 113 8.32 -5.31 3.96
CA VAL A 113 8.68 -6.02 5.19
C VAL A 113 9.34 -5.05 6.18
N LEU A 114 10.24 -4.18 5.71
CA LEU A 114 10.82 -3.12 6.55
C LEU A 114 9.73 -2.22 7.14
N THR A 115 8.76 -1.81 6.33
CA THR A 115 7.64 -0.97 6.78
C THR A 115 6.79 -1.67 7.83
N LEU A 116 6.50 -2.97 7.64
CA LEU A 116 5.76 -3.77 8.62
C LEU A 116 6.45 -3.79 9.99
N TYR A 117 7.75 -4.09 10.03
CA TYR A 117 8.50 -4.13 11.29
C TYR A 117 8.56 -2.76 11.97
N LEU A 118 8.72 -1.67 11.21
CA LEU A 118 8.73 -0.32 11.75
C LEU A 118 7.36 0.08 12.32
N VAL A 119 6.27 -0.29 11.66
CA VAL A 119 4.91 -0.05 12.17
C VAL A 119 4.68 -0.82 13.47
N MET A 120 5.01 -2.11 13.51
CA MET A 120 4.86 -2.93 14.72
C MET A 120 5.70 -2.40 15.89
N THR A 121 6.94 -1.99 15.61
CA THR A 121 7.82 -1.37 16.61
C THR A 121 7.25 -0.05 17.12
N THR A 122 6.69 0.78 16.24
CA THR A 122 6.04 2.04 16.62
C THR A 122 4.84 1.78 17.52
N VAL A 123 3.96 0.84 17.16
CA VAL A 123 2.80 0.46 17.98
C VAL A 123 3.24 -0.05 19.36
N ALA A 124 4.25 -0.92 19.41
CA ALA A 124 4.78 -1.43 20.68
C ALA A 124 5.32 -0.31 21.59
N ILE A 125 6.08 0.63 21.03
CA ILE A 125 6.61 1.78 21.77
C ILE A 125 5.47 2.67 22.28
N VAL A 126 4.48 2.99 21.43
CA VAL A 126 3.33 3.82 21.81
C VAL A 126 2.55 3.16 22.96
N LEU A 127 2.22 1.87 22.83
CA LEU A 127 1.53 1.12 23.88
C LEU A 127 2.33 1.10 25.20
N PHE A 128 3.65 0.89 25.13
CA PHE A 128 4.52 0.92 26.30
C PHE A 128 4.51 2.28 27.01
N VAL A 129 4.59 3.37 26.25
CA VAL A 129 4.55 4.74 26.77
C VAL A 129 3.18 5.05 27.38
N MET A 130 2.09 4.69 26.69
CA MET A 130 0.72 4.95 27.14
C MET A 130 0.32 4.12 28.37
N ALA A 131 0.90 2.94 28.57
CA ALA A 131 0.58 2.08 29.72
C ALA A 131 0.94 2.68 31.10
N ASN A 132 1.66 3.81 31.15
CA ASN A 132 1.97 4.51 32.39
C ASN A 132 1.80 6.03 32.21
N GLU A 133 0.94 6.64 33.04
CA GLU A 133 0.65 8.07 33.03
C GLU A 133 1.91 8.94 33.19
N ASP A 134 2.87 8.53 34.02
CA ASP A 134 4.12 9.27 34.21
C ASP A 134 5.00 9.23 32.95
N ARG A 135 5.04 8.07 32.26
CA ARG A 135 5.74 7.91 30.98
C ARG A 135 5.09 8.74 29.88
N TRP A 136 3.77 8.72 29.81
CA TRP A 136 2.99 9.52 28.87
C TRP A 136 3.25 11.02 29.05
N ARG A 137 3.18 11.52 30.29
CA ARG A 137 3.49 12.93 30.60
C ARG A 137 4.90 13.32 30.22
N ALA A 138 5.88 12.46 30.55
CA ALA A 138 7.28 12.71 30.24
C ALA A 138 7.56 12.62 28.73
N PHE A 139 6.87 11.75 28.00
CA PHE A 139 6.94 11.66 26.54
C PHE A 139 6.45 12.93 25.86
N GLN A 140 5.35 13.52 26.34
CA GLN A 140 4.80 14.76 25.80
C GLN A 140 5.52 16.04 26.27
N ALA A 141 6.38 15.95 27.29
CA ALA A 141 7.00 17.13 27.89
C ALA A 141 7.88 17.93 26.91
N PRO A 142 8.73 17.31 26.06
CA PRO A 142 9.51 18.05 25.06
C PRO A 142 8.63 18.75 24.01
N LEU A 143 7.56 18.08 23.55
CA LEU A 143 6.62 18.65 22.57
C LEU A 143 5.92 19.88 23.13
N ARG A 144 5.35 19.77 24.34
CA ARG A 144 4.71 20.89 25.02
C ARG A 144 5.69 22.01 25.32
N ALA A 145 6.93 21.70 25.70
CA ALA A 145 7.94 22.72 25.98
C ALA A 145 8.25 23.61 24.75
N VAL A 146 8.20 23.05 23.54
CA VAL A 146 8.35 23.81 22.29
C VAL A 146 7.14 24.70 22.02
N PHE A 147 5.90 24.22 22.22
CA PHE A 147 4.69 25.04 21.98
C PHE A 147 4.42 26.08 23.07
N GLU A 148 4.70 25.76 24.33
CA GLU A 148 4.54 26.65 25.49
C GLU A 148 5.66 27.72 25.58
N GLY A 149 6.66 27.69 24.68
CA GLY A 149 7.77 28.65 24.69
C GLY A 149 8.68 28.53 25.92
N ARG A 150 8.73 27.34 26.55
CA ARG A 150 9.57 27.06 27.74
C ARG A 150 11.02 26.75 27.38
N VAL A 151 11.30 26.61 26.08
CA VAL A 151 12.64 26.53 25.49
C VAL A 151 13.06 27.93 25.00
N PRO A 152 14.37 28.20 24.84
CA PRO A 152 14.83 29.47 24.28
C PRO A 152 14.18 29.75 22.92
N ARG A 153 13.82 31.01 22.64
CA ARG A 153 13.10 31.42 21.41
C ARG A 153 13.80 30.95 20.13
N PHE A 154 15.13 30.94 20.10
CA PHE A 154 15.89 30.45 18.94
C PHE A 154 15.70 28.95 18.70
N VAL A 155 15.62 28.14 19.77
CA VAL A 155 15.36 26.69 19.69
C VAL A 155 13.94 26.43 19.21
N GLN A 156 12.98 27.18 19.76
CA GLN A 156 11.58 27.08 19.35
C GLN A 156 11.42 27.40 17.85
N ALA A 157 11.98 28.53 17.39
CA ALA A 157 11.95 28.92 15.99
C ALA A 157 12.66 27.89 15.10
N ALA A 158 13.82 27.38 15.53
CA ALA A 158 14.54 26.35 14.79
C ALA A 158 13.69 25.08 14.60
N VAL A 159 13.04 24.57 15.65
CA VAL A 159 12.18 23.37 15.54
C VAL A 159 10.97 23.63 14.65
N LEU A 160 10.28 24.76 14.84
CA LEU A 160 9.05 25.09 14.10
C LEU A 160 9.30 25.40 12.61
N ILE A 161 10.48 25.87 12.24
CA ILE A 161 10.85 26.14 10.84
C ILE A 161 11.55 24.94 10.21
N ALA A 162 12.53 24.34 10.90
CA ALA A 162 13.30 23.25 10.34
C ALA A 162 12.44 22.01 10.09
N LEU A 163 11.48 21.68 10.96
CA LEU A 163 10.67 20.47 10.78
C LEU A 163 9.79 20.52 9.53
N PRO A 164 9.00 21.59 9.26
CA PRO A 164 8.30 21.73 7.97
C PRO A 164 9.24 21.77 6.77
N VAL A 165 10.39 22.47 6.85
CA VAL A 165 11.36 22.54 5.75
C VAL A 165 11.97 21.17 5.46
N LEU A 166 12.28 20.37 6.49
CA LEU A 166 12.78 19.00 6.33
C LEU A 166 11.72 18.08 5.71
N VAL A 167 10.47 18.17 6.16
CA VAL A 167 9.36 17.40 5.58
C VAL A 167 9.13 17.81 4.13
N MET A 168 9.11 19.12 3.83
CA MET A 168 8.98 19.66 2.49
C MET A 168 10.14 19.21 1.58
N GLY A 169 11.38 19.34 2.06
CA GLY A 169 12.56 18.92 1.31
C GLY A 169 12.59 17.42 1.05
N ALA A 170 12.25 16.59 2.04
CA ALA A 170 12.14 15.14 1.86
C ALA A 170 11.00 14.76 0.90
N ALA A 171 9.86 15.45 0.95
CA ALA A 171 8.77 15.25 0.01
C ALA A 171 9.17 15.66 -1.41
N TYR A 172 9.79 16.84 -1.57
CA TYR A 172 10.31 17.32 -2.85
C TYR A 172 11.31 16.33 -3.43
N LEU A 173 12.30 15.86 -2.66
CA LEU A 173 13.29 14.89 -3.15
C LEU A 173 12.68 13.53 -3.53
N ARG A 174 11.52 13.16 -2.98
CA ARG A 174 10.81 11.93 -3.36
C ARG A 174 9.89 12.10 -4.56
N LEU A 175 9.41 13.32 -4.81
CA LEU A 175 8.41 13.64 -5.82
C LEU A 175 8.97 14.44 -7.00
N ALA A 176 10.21 14.92 -6.89
CA ALA A 176 10.85 15.76 -7.89
C ALA A 176 10.82 15.03 -9.23
N PRO A 177 10.14 15.61 -10.25
CA PRO A 177 10.06 14.99 -11.56
C PRO A 177 11.46 14.95 -12.19
N THR A 178 11.84 13.81 -12.72
CA THR A 178 13.02 13.67 -13.57
C THR A 178 12.72 14.38 -14.90
N HIS A 179 13.48 15.41 -15.23
CA HIS A 179 13.34 16.17 -16.48
C HIS A 179 14.07 15.55 -17.68
N ASP A 180 14.37 14.25 -17.60
CA ASP A 180 14.87 13.52 -18.76
C ASP A 180 13.73 13.42 -19.77
N ALA A 181 13.87 14.14 -20.90
CA ALA A 181 13.03 13.87 -22.04
C ALA A 181 13.25 12.40 -22.43
N PRO A 182 12.20 11.56 -22.56
CA PRO A 182 12.39 10.24 -23.11
C PRO A 182 12.87 10.43 -24.55
N PHE A 183 14.19 10.27 -24.77
CA PHE A 183 14.80 10.34 -26.09
C PHE A 183 14.59 9.05 -26.88
N GLU A 184 13.93 8.05 -26.29
CA GLU A 184 13.39 6.92 -27.02
C GLU A 184 12.38 7.49 -28.01
N PRO A 185 12.69 7.47 -29.32
CA PRO A 185 11.72 7.88 -30.33
C PRO A 185 10.49 7.03 -30.07
N ARG A 186 9.32 7.65 -30.02
CA ARG A 186 8.07 6.91 -29.92
C ARG A 186 7.88 6.13 -31.22
N VAL A 187 8.44 4.93 -31.28
CA VAL A 187 8.38 4.11 -32.48
C VAL A 187 7.01 3.45 -32.48
N VAL A 188 6.12 3.95 -33.33
CA VAL A 188 4.77 3.39 -33.53
C VAL A 188 4.84 1.95 -34.08
N HIS A 189 5.99 1.56 -34.63
CA HIS A 189 6.32 0.22 -35.11
C HIS A 189 7.65 -0.25 -34.51
N PRO A 190 7.66 -0.77 -33.28
CA PRO A 190 8.90 -1.27 -32.67
C PRO A 190 9.51 -2.35 -33.56
N GLU A 191 10.84 -2.39 -33.62
CA GLU A 191 11.58 -3.38 -34.40
C GLU A 191 11.20 -4.79 -33.94
N PRO A 192 10.87 -5.71 -34.87
CA PRO A 192 10.58 -7.08 -34.49
C PRO A 192 11.84 -7.72 -33.88
N PRO A 193 11.71 -8.52 -32.80
CA PRO A 193 12.84 -9.31 -32.33
C PRO A 193 13.25 -10.32 -33.41
N SER A 194 14.52 -10.73 -33.40
CA SER A 194 15.02 -11.77 -34.32
C SER A 194 14.23 -13.07 -34.24
N GLY A 195 13.65 -13.37 -33.07
CA GLY A 195 12.66 -14.42 -32.90
C GLY A 195 11.88 -14.31 -31.60
N PHE A 196 10.74 -14.98 -31.55
CA PHE A 196 9.84 -15.02 -30.39
C PHE A 196 9.38 -16.44 -30.10
N ASN A 197 8.84 -16.67 -28.90
CA ASN A 197 8.36 -17.99 -28.48
C ASN A 197 6.86 -18.11 -28.76
N LEU A 198 6.50 -18.98 -29.72
CA LEU A 198 5.13 -19.39 -29.99
C LEU A 198 4.90 -20.77 -29.36
N LYS A 199 4.11 -20.86 -28.28
CA LYS A 199 3.78 -22.13 -27.59
C LYS A 199 4.99 -23.02 -27.30
N GLY A 200 6.09 -22.43 -26.85
CA GLY A 200 7.34 -23.14 -26.53
C GLY A 200 8.29 -23.39 -27.71
N LYS A 201 7.88 -23.07 -28.95
CA LYS A 201 8.74 -23.10 -30.15
C LYS A 201 9.28 -21.70 -30.44
N ARG A 202 10.60 -21.58 -30.60
CA ARG A 202 11.22 -20.31 -31.02
C ARG A 202 11.09 -20.15 -32.54
N ILE A 203 10.40 -19.11 -32.99
CA ILE A 203 10.17 -18.78 -34.41
C ILE A 203 10.96 -17.51 -34.74
N SER A 204 11.70 -17.54 -35.86
CA SER A 204 12.36 -16.34 -36.41
C SER A 204 11.33 -15.44 -37.09
N VAL A 205 11.31 -14.14 -36.76
CA VAL A 205 10.42 -13.18 -37.45
C VAL A 205 11.01 -12.79 -38.81
N SER A 206 12.34 -12.70 -38.89
CA SER A 206 13.06 -12.42 -40.12
C SER A 206 12.94 -13.59 -41.09
N GLY A 207 12.39 -13.33 -42.28
CA GLY A 207 12.26 -14.30 -43.37
C GLY A 207 11.08 -15.28 -43.26
N LEU A 208 10.22 -15.16 -42.24
CA LEU A 208 9.02 -15.99 -42.11
C LEU A 208 8.02 -15.63 -43.21
N LYS A 209 7.74 -16.58 -44.11
CA LYS A 209 6.71 -16.44 -45.15
C LYS A 209 5.42 -17.09 -44.67
N ASN A 210 4.28 -16.51 -45.01
CA ASN A 210 2.98 -17.08 -44.70
C ASN A 210 2.78 -18.37 -45.51
N PRO A 211 2.74 -19.57 -44.88
CA PRO A 211 2.59 -20.82 -45.61
C PRO A 211 1.21 -20.95 -46.27
N LEU A 212 0.23 -20.17 -45.81
CA LEU A 212 -1.14 -20.17 -46.31
C LEU A 212 -1.35 -19.19 -47.47
N ARG A 213 -0.35 -18.37 -47.80
CA ARG A 213 -0.36 -17.46 -48.96
C ARG A 213 0.15 -18.22 -50.20
N THR A 214 -0.70 -19.10 -50.72
CA THR A 214 -0.50 -19.80 -51.99
C THR A 214 -1.59 -19.35 -52.94
N ASP A 215 -1.21 -18.81 -54.10
CA ASP A 215 -2.16 -18.36 -55.11
C ASP A 215 -2.96 -19.56 -55.65
N GLY A 216 -4.26 -19.56 -55.40
CA GLY A 216 -5.14 -20.69 -55.72
C GLY A 216 -6.55 -20.54 -55.16
N PRO A 217 -7.47 -21.45 -55.52
CA PRO A 217 -8.87 -21.39 -55.09
C PRO A 217 -9.04 -21.47 -53.57
N GLU A 218 -8.08 -22.11 -52.88
CA GLU A 218 -8.08 -22.24 -51.42
C GLU A 218 -7.81 -20.91 -50.69
N LEU A 219 -7.18 -19.94 -51.34
CA LEU A 219 -6.87 -18.65 -50.71
C LEU A 219 -8.15 -17.92 -50.30
N ALA A 220 -9.18 -17.94 -51.15
CA ALA A 220 -10.47 -17.32 -50.85
C ALA A 220 -11.15 -17.98 -49.63
N ALA A 221 -11.07 -19.32 -49.52
CA ALA A 221 -11.60 -20.05 -48.38
C ALA A 221 -10.86 -19.70 -47.09
N ARG A 222 -9.52 -19.64 -47.13
CA ARG A 222 -8.67 -19.26 -45.98
C ARG A 222 -8.94 -17.82 -45.52
N ILE A 223 -9.15 -16.90 -46.46
CA ILE A 223 -9.55 -15.51 -46.17
C ILE A 223 -10.94 -15.47 -45.51
N ALA A 224 -11.90 -16.27 -46.00
CA ALA A 224 -13.23 -16.33 -45.41
C ALA A 224 -13.22 -16.89 -43.98
N GLU A 225 -12.40 -17.90 -43.70
CA GLU A 225 -12.17 -18.39 -42.34
C GLU A 225 -11.49 -17.33 -41.47
N GLY A 226 -10.47 -16.64 -42.00
CA GLY A 226 -9.79 -15.52 -41.34
C GLY A 226 -10.74 -14.40 -40.97
N LYS A 227 -11.70 -14.08 -41.84
CA LYS A 227 -12.78 -13.13 -41.57
C LYS A 227 -13.60 -13.57 -40.35
N ASN A 228 -14.06 -14.82 -40.30
CA ASN A 228 -14.84 -15.30 -39.15
C ASN A 228 -14.05 -15.19 -37.84
N ILE A 229 -12.76 -15.53 -37.84
CA ILE A 229 -11.90 -15.40 -36.65
C ILE A 229 -11.73 -13.93 -36.26
N TYR A 230 -11.52 -13.03 -37.23
CA TYR A 230 -11.40 -11.59 -36.99
C TYR A 230 -12.65 -11.02 -36.31
N TYR A 231 -13.85 -11.34 -36.82
CA TYR A 231 -15.10 -10.83 -36.27
C TYR A 231 -15.41 -11.36 -34.86
N ARG A 232 -14.92 -12.56 -34.51
CA ARG A 232 -15.06 -13.12 -33.16
C ARG A 232 -14.11 -12.50 -32.14
N ASN A 233 -12.96 -11.99 -32.57
CA ASN A 233 -11.84 -11.69 -31.67
C ASN A 233 -11.31 -10.26 -31.80
N CYS A 234 -11.06 -9.79 -33.02
CA CYS A 234 -10.32 -8.55 -33.29
C CYS A 234 -11.24 -7.35 -33.55
N PHE A 235 -12.45 -7.60 -34.08
CA PHE A 235 -13.43 -6.59 -34.48
C PHE A 235 -13.77 -5.59 -33.36
N PHE A 236 -13.85 -6.04 -32.11
CA PHE A 236 -14.24 -5.18 -31.00
C PHE A 236 -13.30 -3.99 -30.77
N CYS A 237 -12.03 -4.11 -31.15
CA CYS A 237 -11.04 -3.03 -31.06
C CYS A 237 -10.69 -2.44 -32.42
N HIS A 238 -10.63 -3.26 -33.48
CA HIS A 238 -10.15 -2.82 -34.79
C HIS A 238 -11.26 -2.41 -35.79
N GLY A 239 -12.54 -2.66 -35.47
CA GLY A 239 -13.69 -2.25 -36.29
C GLY A 239 -13.99 -3.18 -37.47
N ASP A 240 -15.16 -3.02 -38.10
CA ASP A 240 -15.53 -3.75 -39.34
C ASP A 240 -14.81 -3.17 -40.55
N SER A 241 -14.58 -1.86 -40.52
CA SER A 241 -13.88 -1.10 -41.56
C SER A 241 -12.37 -1.37 -41.61
N LEU A 242 -11.84 -2.08 -40.60
CA LEU A 242 -10.40 -2.27 -40.34
C LEU A 242 -9.67 -0.96 -40.01
N ALA A 243 -10.38 0.11 -39.63
CA ALA A 243 -9.80 1.43 -39.40
C ALA A 243 -9.34 1.70 -37.95
N GLY A 244 -9.41 0.70 -37.06
CA GLY A 244 -9.05 0.91 -35.66
C GLY A 244 -10.14 1.64 -34.87
N ASP A 245 -11.38 1.60 -35.36
CA ASP A 245 -12.57 2.31 -34.88
C ASP A 245 -13.58 1.36 -34.20
N GLY A 246 -13.11 0.22 -33.67
CA GLY A 246 -13.96 -0.72 -32.94
C GLY A 246 -14.61 -0.12 -31.69
N HIS A 247 -15.65 -0.77 -31.17
CA HIS A 247 -16.42 -0.29 -30.03
C HIS A 247 -15.57 0.07 -28.79
N PHE A 248 -14.44 -0.62 -28.59
CA PHE A 248 -13.52 -0.37 -27.49
C PHE A 248 -12.28 0.47 -27.86
N ALA A 249 -12.14 0.91 -29.11
CA ALA A 249 -10.95 1.63 -29.58
C ALA A 249 -10.64 2.90 -28.77
N GLY A 250 -11.68 3.67 -28.41
CA GLY A 250 -11.53 4.96 -27.75
C GLY A 250 -10.92 4.92 -26.36
N VAL A 251 -10.96 3.76 -25.69
CA VAL A 251 -10.46 3.54 -24.33
C VAL A 251 -8.95 3.37 -24.29
N PHE A 252 -8.34 2.94 -25.41
CA PHE A 252 -6.92 2.64 -25.46
C PHE A 252 -6.07 3.86 -25.87
N ARG A 253 -4.85 3.92 -25.31
CA ARG A 253 -3.79 4.86 -25.68
C ARG A 253 -2.48 4.05 -25.79
N PRO A 254 -1.93 3.84 -27.00
CA PRO A 254 -2.40 4.37 -28.29
C PRO A 254 -3.69 3.69 -28.75
N ILE A 255 -4.43 4.34 -29.65
CA ILE A 255 -5.61 3.72 -30.28
C ILE A 255 -5.17 2.53 -31.15
N PRO A 256 -6.04 1.53 -31.39
CA PRO A 256 -5.76 0.44 -32.31
C PRO A 256 -5.36 0.95 -33.70
N ALA A 257 -4.44 0.24 -34.36
CA ALA A 257 -3.92 0.65 -35.66
C ALA A 257 -5.02 0.66 -36.74
N ASN A 258 -5.00 1.70 -37.58
CA ASN A 258 -5.81 1.79 -38.79
C ASN A 258 -5.12 1.01 -39.91
N PHE A 259 -5.67 -0.13 -40.32
CA PHE A 259 -5.08 -0.98 -41.36
C PHE A 259 -5.34 -0.48 -42.78
N ARG A 260 -6.22 0.51 -42.97
CA ARG A 260 -6.47 1.15 -44.28
C ARG A 260 -5.44 2.21 -44.62
N ASP A 261 -4.67 2.66 -43.63
CA ASP A 261 -3.63 3.66 -43.84
C ASP A 261 -2.44 3.02 -44.57
N VAL A 262 -1.99 3.67 -45.64
CA VAL A 262 -0.84 3.20 -46.44
C VAL A 262 0.45 3.18 -45.61
N GLY A 263 0.53 4.02 -44.57
CA GLY A 263 1.68 4.08 -43.67
C GLY A 263 1.76 2.95 -42.65
N THR A 264 0.70 2.16 -42.46
CA THR A 264 0.65 1.13 -41.42
C THR A 264 0.90 -0.26 -41.99
N LEU A 265 -0.05 -0.84 -42.71
CA LEU A 265 -0.03 -2.26 -43.07
C LEU A 265 0.86 -2.55 -44.29
N SER A 266 0.84 -1.67 -45.29
CA SER A 266 1.60 -1.83 -46.54
C SER A 266 3.12 -1.74 -46.34
N MET A 267 3.57 -1.07 -45.27
CA MET A 267 4.99 -0.95 -44.92
C MET A 267 5.53 -2.18 -44.17
N LEU A 268 4.63 -3.07 -43.71
CA LEU A 268 4.94 -4.20 -42.86
C LEU A 268 4.90 -5.51 -43.64
N GLN A 269 5.73 -6.44 -43.19
CA GLN A 269 5.75 -7.81 -43.69
C GLN A 269 4.70 -8.64 -42.95
N GLU A 270 4.18 -9.68 -43.59
CA GLU A 270 3.22 -10.57 -42.92
C GLU A 270 3.79 -11.22 -41.66
N SER A 271 5.09 -11.51 -41.64
CA SER A 271 5.79 -12.02 -40.45
C SER A 271 5.73 -11.06 -39.28
N TYR A 272 5.85 -9.76 -39.54
CA TYR A 272 5.73 -8.73 -38.51
C TYR A 272 4.32 -8.71 -37.95
N VAL A 273 3.30 -8.71 -38.83
CA VAL A 273 1.89 -8.71 -38.42
C VAL A 273 1.55 -9.98 -37.65
N PHE A 274 2.04 -11.14 -38.10
CA PHE A 274 1.89 -12.42 -37.40
C PHE A 274 2.48 -12.36 -35.98
N TRP A 275 3.71 -11.83 -35.85
CA TRP A 275 4.33 -11.62 -34.54
C TRP A 275 3.51 -10.68 -33.64
N ARG A 276 3.02 -9.55 -34.19
CA ARG A 276 2.17 -8.60 -33.44
C ARG A 276 0.88 -9.25 -32.96
N VAL A 277 0.23 -10.06 -33.79
CA VAL A 277 -0.99 -10.78 -33.40
C VAL A 277 -0.67 -11.85 -32.35
N ALA A 278 0.34 -12.69 -32.58
CA ALA A 278 0.69 -13.76 -31.65
C ALA A 278 1.07 -13.24 -30.26
N THR A 279 1.94 -12.22 -30.20
CA THR A 279 2.57 -11.73 -28.97
C THR A 279 1.72 -10.67 -28.27
N GLY A 280 0.93 -9.89 -29.02
CA GLY A 280 0.08 -8.83 -28.46
C GLY A 280 0.88 -7.71 -27.80
N GLY A 281 0.44 -7.29 -26.62
CA GLY A 281 1.10 -6.27 -25.80
C GLY A 281 2.30 -6.74 -25.00
N SER A 282 2.28 -7.97 -24.48
CA SER A 282 3.37 -8.51 -23.68
C SER A 282 4.51 -9.00 -24.57
N GLY A 283 5.76 -8.62 -24.31
CA GLY A 283 6.90 -9.04 -25.15
C GLY A 283 7.31 -8.03 -26.22
N LEU A 284 6.74 -6.82 -26.17
CA LEU A 284 7.25 -5.68 -26.91
C LEU A 284 8.66 -5.27 -26.44
N PRO A 285 9.57 -4.86 -27.36
CA PRO A 285 10.87 -4.32 -26.99
C PRO A 285 10.75 -3.07 -26.11
N LYS A 286 11.80 -2.76 -25.33
CA LYS A 286 11.83 -1.56 -24.47
C LYS A 286 11.53 -0.26 -25.23
N GLY A 287 11.95 -0.15 -26.49
CA GLY A 287 11.65 0.99 -27.35
C GLY A 287 10.17 1.19 -27.72
N ALA A 288 9.28 0.25 -27.37
CA ALA A 288 7.84 0.42 -27.47
C ALA A 288 7.21 1.04 -26.21
N THR A 289 7.95 1.16 -25.11
CA THR A 289 7.45 1.79 -23.87
C THR A 289 7.39 3.31 -24.05
N PRO A 290 6.37 4.02 -23.53
CA PRO A 290 5.31 3.57 -22.61
C PRO A 290 4.04 3.02 -23.31
N TRP A 291 4.07 2.80 -24.63
CA TRP A 291 2.93 2.32 -25.42
C TRP A 291 2.69 0.82 -25.22
N ASN A 292 2.25 0.44 -24.02
CA ASN A 292 1.79 -0.91 -23.75
C ASN A 292 0.51 -1.15 -24.55
N SER A 293 0.63 -1.86 -25.67
CA SER A 293 -0.53 -2.29 -26.45
C SER A 293 -1.46 -3.11 -25.55
N ALA A 294 -2.75 -2.78 -25.55
CA ALA A 294 -3.77 -3.56 -24.84
C ALA A 294 -4.19 -4.82 -25.63
N MET A 295 -3.53 -5.09 -26.75
CA MET A 295 -3.82 -6.27 -27.58
C MET A 295 -3.51 -7.55 -26.79
N PRO A 296 -4.48 -8.47 -26.68
CA PRO A 296 -4.27 -9.76 -26.03
C PRO A 296 -3.15 -10.58 -26.69
N VAL A 297 -2.61 -11.52 -25.92
CA VAL A 297 -1.60 -12.48 -26.36
C VAL A 297 -2.30 -13.61 -27.13
N TRP A 298 -2.59 -13.41 -28.41
CA TRP A 298 -3.45 -14.34 -29.16
C TRP A 298 -2.86 -15.72 -29.37
N GLN A 299 -1.54 -15.89 -29.24
CA GLN A 299 -0.94 -17.23 -29.30
C GLN A 299 -1.45 -18.17 -28.20
N ASP A 300 -2.04 -17.67 -27.11
CA ASP A 300 -2.61 -18.50 -26.06
C ASP A 300 -4.04 -18.97 -26.40
N PHE A 301 -4.71 -18.29 -27.34
CA PHE A 301 -6.11 -18.53 -27.69
C PHE A 301 -6.32 -19.07 -29.11
N LEU A 302 -5.43 -18.74 -30.03
CA LEU A 302 -5.49 -19.12 -31.44
C LEU A 302 -4.35 -20.08 -31.81
N SER A 303 -4.59 -20.92 -32.81
CA SER A 303 -3.56 -21.71 -33.48
C SER A 303 -2.74 -20.84 -34.44
N GLU A 304 -1.55 -21.34 -34.82
CA GLU A 304 -0.69 -20.69 -35.80
C GLU A 304 -1.43 -20.45 -37.13
N ASP A 305 -2.15 -21.47 -37.62
CA ASP A 305 -2.94 -21.37 -38.86
C ASP A 305 -4.07 -20.35 -38.76
N GLU A 306 -4.76 -20.28 -37.62
CA GLU A 306 -5.81 -19.28 -37.40
C GLU A 306 -5.25 -17.85 -37.42
N ILE A 307 -4.08 -17.64 -36.80
CA ILE A 307 -3.41 -16.34 -36.84
C ILE A 307 -3.03 -15.99 -38.28
N TRP A 308 -2.46 -16.92 -39.04
CA TRP A 308 -2.14 -16.69 -40.46
C TRP A 308 -3.38 -16.38 -41.31
N LYS A 309 -4.50 -17.06 -41.08
CA LYS A 309 -5.77 -16.77 -41.76
C LYS A 309 -6.29 -15.36 -41.45
N VAL A 310 -6.20 -14.92 -40.19
CA VAL A 310 -6.55 -13.54 -39.80
C VAL A 310 -5.65 -12.53 -40.51
N VAL A 311 -4.35 -12.79 -40.57
CA VAL A 311 -3.39 -11.93 -41.30
C VAL A 311 -3.79 -11.82 -42.78
N LEU A 312 -4.11 -12.95 -43.43
CA LEU A 312 -4.61 -12.95 -44.82
C LEU A 312 -5.85 -12.08 -44.99
N TYR A 313 -6.82 -12.19 -44.06
CA TYR A 313 -8.03 -11.38 -44.10
C TYR A 313 -7.75 -9.89 -43.91
N ILE A 314 -6.85 -9.51 -43.00
CA ILE A 314 -6.50 -8.10 -42.75
C ILE A 314 -5.89 -7.47 -44.01
N TYR A 315 -4.96 -8.15 -44.69
CA TYR A 315 -4.40 -7.67 -45.96
C TYR A 315 -5.44 -7.64 -47.09
N ALA A 316 -6.23 -8.71 -47.25
CA ALA A 316 -7.26 -8.76 -48.28
C ALA A 316 -8.38 -7.72 -48.08
N GLY A 317 -8.81 -7.51 -46.84
CA GLY A 317 -9.90 -6.59 -46.48
C GLY A 317 -9.49 -5.11 -46.46
N SER A 318 -8.22 -4.81 -46.18
CA SER A 318 -7.67 -3.45 -46.29
C SER A 318 -7.35 -3.06 -47.74
N GLY A 319 -7.16 -4.05 -48.62
CA GLY A 319 -6.65 -3.84 -49.98
C GLY A 319 -5.14 -3.59 -50.02
N SER A 320 -4.43 -3.77 -48.90
CA SER A 320 -2.98 -3.63 -48.83
C SER A 320 -2.27 -4.89 -49.29
N THR A 321 -1.12 -4.72 -49.95
CA THR A 321 -0.18 -5.80 -50.22
C THR A 321 0.95 -5.78 -49.20
N PRO A 322 1.37 -6.93 -48.65
CA PRO A 322 2.52 -6.96 -47.75
C PRO A 322 3.79 -6.53 -48.45
N ARG A 323 4.71 -5.94 -47.69
CA ARG A 323 6.06 -5.71 -48.18
C ARG A 323 6.76 -7.04 -48.43
N THR A 324 7.16 -7.29 -49.66
CA THR A 324 8.03 -8.41 -50.03
C THR A 324 9.50 -7.98 -49.91
N TRP A 325 10.41 -8.93 -49.67
CA TRP A 325 11.83 -8.69 -49.91
C TRP A 325 12.04 -8.77 -51.42
N GLU A 326 12.54 -7.72 -52.05
CA GLU A 326 13.09 -7.87 -53.38
C GLU A 326 14.28 -8.84 -53.27
N GLU A 327 14.18 -10.01 -53.88
CA GLU A 327 15.36 -10.79 -54.25
C GLU A 327 16.08 -9.93 -55.29
N GLY A 328 17.19 -9.32 -54.89
CA GLY A 328 17.89 -8.28 -55.62
C GLY A 328 17.98 -8.54 -57.12
N THR A 329 17.11 -7.89 -57.87
CA THR A 329 17.31 -7.62 -59.29
C THR A 329 17.48 -6.11 -59.38
N HIS A 330 18.73 -5.69 -59.23
CA HIS A 330 19.19 -4.43 -59.82
C HIS A 330 19.00 -4.52 -61.33
N ALA A 331 17.77 -4.31 -61.81
CA ALA A 331 17.54 -3.90 -63.17
C ALA A 331 18.08 -2.47 -63.26
N GLY A 332 19.34 -2.36 -63.69
CA GLY A 332 20.00 -1.09 -63.92
C GLY A 332 19.19 -0.27 -64.90
N HIS A 333 18.66 0.85 -64.44
CA HIS A 333 18.36 1.98 -65.30
C HIS A 333 19.69 2.65 -65.63
N GLN A 334 20.20 2.35 -66.83
CA GLN A 334 21.02 3.27 -67.61
C GLN A 334 20.09 4.16 -68.43
#